data_AF-A0A848XLA8-F1
#
_entry.id   AF-A0A848XLA8-F1
#
_cell.length_a   1.000
_cell.length_b   1.000
_cell.length_c   1.000
_cell.angle_alpha   90.00
_cell.angle_beta   90.00
_cell.angle_gamma   90.00
#
_symmetry.space_group_name_H-M   'P 1'
#
loop_
_entity.id
_entity.type
_entity.pdbx_description
1 polymer ?
#
loop_
_entity_poly.entity_id
_entity_poly.type
_entity_poly.pdbx_seq_one_letter_code
_entity_poly.pdbx_strand_id
1 'polypeptide(L)'
;VEIPGVSIANFLRTALQARLEDGEDLDLFDFQDLLVDRMAMLEMDPEFAQRFVNDGFSGGEKKRNEILQMAVLKPALAVMDETDSGLDIDALKVVSSGINKLKAEDPEMSVLLITHYQRILDYIKPDVVHVMVDGRIVRSGGPEVALELEEAGYEEYRALKAG
;
A
#
# COMPACT_ATOMS: atom_id res chain seq x y z
N VAL A 1 -6.93 -7.53 12.13
CA VAL A 1 -8.10 -8.23 12.72
C VAL A 1 -8.56 -9.26 11.71
N GLU A 2 -8.72 -10.51 12.12
CA GLU A 2 -9.24 -11.60 11.28
C GLU A 2 -10.77 -11.52 11.26
N ILE A 3 -11.38 -11.79 10.11
CA ILE A 3 -12.85 -11.77 9.97
C ILE A 3 -13.30 -13.14 9.44
N PRO A 4 -13.51 -14.13 10.32
CA PRO A 4 -13.95 -15.46 9.93
C PRO A 4 -15.28 -15.40 9.17
N GLY A 5 -15.40 -16.20 8.11
CA GLY A 5 -16.64 -16.32 7.32
C GLY A 5 -16.86 -15.24 6.27
N VAL A 6 -15.96 -14.24 6.18
CA VAL A 6 -15.97 -13.25 5.08
C VAL A 6 -14.79 -13.52 4.17
N SER A 7 -15.05 -13.99 2.94
CA SER A 7 -14.01 -14.17 1.94
C SER A 7 -13.50 -12.83 1.42
N ILE A 8 -12.26 -12.78 0.93
CA ILE A 8 -11.68 -11.58 0.32
C ILE A 8 -12.53 -11.12 -0.87
N ALA A 9 -12.97 -12.04 -1.74
CA ALA A 9 -13.84 -11.71 -2.86
C ALA A 9 -15.13 -11.01 -2.40
N ASN A 10 -15.82 -11.57 -1.40
CA ASN A 10 -17.05 -10.99 -0.88
C ASN A 10 -16.81 -9.63 -0.20
N PHE A 11 -15.71 -9.50 0.54
CA PHE A 11 -15.31 -8.24 1.16
C PHE A 11 -15.08 -7.15 0.10
N LEU A 12 -14.24 -7.41 -0.89
CA LEU A 12 -13.91 -6.46 -1.96
C LEU A 12 -15.13 -6.10 -2.80
N ARG A 13 -15.96 -7.08 -3.16
CA ARG A 13 -17.19 -6.85 -3.89
C ARG A 13 -18.13 -5.91 -3.13
N THR A 14 -18.34 -6.19 -1.84
CA THR A 14 -19.23 -5.39 -1.00
C THR A 14 -18.69 -3.97 -0.81
N ALA A 15 -17.37 -3.84 -0.62
CA ALA A 15 -16.72 -2.55 -0.49
C ALA A 15 -16.77 -1.72 -1.78
N LEU A 16 -16.62 -2.36 -2.94
CA LEU A 16 -16.74 -1.69 -4.24
C LEU A 16 -18.18 -1.27 -4.54
N GLN A 17 -19.15 -2.16 -4.28
CA GLN A 17 -20.58 -1.86 -4.40
C GLN A 17 -20.99 -0.66 -3.54
N ALA A 18 -20.46 -0.55 -2.33
CA ALA A 18 -20.76 0.57 -1.42
C ALA A 18 -20.19 1.93 -1.88
N ARG A 19 -19.34 1.95 -2.92
CA ARG A 19 -18.82 3.18 -3.53
C ARG A 19 -19.58 3.62 -4.77
N LEU A 20 -20.48 2.77 -5.30
CA LEU A 20 -21.35 3.12 -6.41
C LEU A 20 -22.48 4.04 -5.96
N GLU A 21 -23.10 4.75 -6.90
CA GLU A 21 -24.25 5.60 -6.61
C GLU A 21 -25.48 4.76 -6.23
N ASP A 22 -26.40 5.35 -5.46
CA ASP A 22 -27.62 4.66 -5.03
C ASP A 22 -28.44 4.17 -6.23
N GLY A 23 -28.62 2.86 -6.32
CA GLY A 23 -29.38 2.20 -7.40
C GLY A 23 -28.53 1.66 -8.55
N GLU A 24 -27.21 1.82 -8.51
CA GLU A 24 -26.29 1.11 -9.39
C GLU A 24 -25.90 -0.24 -8.79
N ASP A 25 -25.92 -1.29 -9.61
CA ASP A 25 -25.47 -2.63 -9.23
C ASP A 25 -24.16 -2.96 -9.92
N LEU A 26 -23.21 -3.49 -9.15
CA LEU A 26 -21.95 -3.99 -9.66
C LEU A 26 -22.19 -5.26 -10.49
N ASP A 27 -21.74 -5.26 -11.74
CA ASP A 27 -21.74 -6.48 -12.56
C ASP A 27 -20.75 -7.50 -11.98
N LEU A 28 -21.25 -8.72 -11.75
CA LEU A 28 -20.47 -9.77 -11.10
C LEU A 28 -19.36 -10.34 -11.99
N PHE A 29 -19.58 -10.38 -13.31
CA PHE A 29 -18.57 -10.87 -14.25
C PHE A 29 -17.45 -9.83 -14.39
N ASP A 30 -17.81 -8.56 -14.56
CA ASP A 30 -16.82 -7.47 -14.62
C ASP A 30 -16.00 -7.40 -13.33
N PHE A 31 -16.64 -7.56 -12.17
CA PHE A 31 -15.93 -7.63 -10.89
C PHE A 31 -14.98 -8.81 -10.81
N GLN A 32 -15.41 -9.99 -11.28
CA GLN A 32 -14.59 -11.19 -11.24
C GLN A 32 -13.36 -11.06 -12.14
N ASP A 33 -13.55 -10.53 -13.35
CA ASP A 33 -12.46 -10.26 -14.29
C ASP A 33 -11.47 -9.24 -13.72
N LEU A 34 -11.97 -8.14 -13.15
CA LEU A 34 -11.15 -7.16 -12.44
C LEU A 34 -10.36 -7.81 -11.30
N LEU A 35 -11.01 -8.61 -10.46
CA LEU A 35 -10.36 -9.23 -9.31
C LEU A 35 -9.22 -10.17 -9.74
N VAL A 36 -9.46 -11.02 -10.75
CA VAL A 36 -8.46 -11.94 -11.27
C VAL A 36 -7.28 -11.19 -11.88
N ASP A 37 -7.53 -10.13 -12.66
CA ASP A 37 -6.48 -9.27 -13.23
C ASP A 37 -5.62 -8.63 -12.13
N ARG A 38 -6.24 -8.06 -11.08
CA ARG A 38 -5.51 -7.43 -9.98
C ARG A 38 -4.74 -8.43 -9.12
N MET A 39 -5.24 -9.65 -8.97
CA MET A 39 -4.52 -10.73 -8.30
C MET A 39 -3.29 -11.19 -9.11
N ALA A 40 -3.44 -11.34 -10.43
CA ALA A 40 -2.33 -11.69 -11.32
C ALA A 40 -1.23 -10.61 -11.30
N MET A 41 -1.61 -9.33 -11.27
CA MET A 41 -0.68 -8.20 -11.12
C MET A 41 0.22 -8.32 -9.87
N LEU A 42 -0.30 -8.92 -8.80
CA LEU A 42 0.34 -9.06 -7.49
C LEU A 42 0.89 -10.46 -7.23
N GLU A 43 0.99 -11.29 -8.27
CA GLU A 43 1.50 -12.68 -8.17
C GLU A 43 0.73 -13.49 -7.11
N MET A 44 -0.59 -13.27 -7.01
CA MET A 44 -1.47 -13.97 -6.08
C MET A 44 -2.21 -15.08 -6.81
N ASP A 45 -2.29 -16.25 -6.18
CA ASP A 45 -3.13 -17.35 -6.65
C ASP A 45 -4.62 -16.94 -6.58
N PRO A 46 -5.42 -17.06 -7.66
CA PRO A 46 -6.85 -16.77 -7.64
C PRO A 46 -7.64 -17.46 -6.51
N GLU A 47 -7.22 -18.65 -6.05
CA GLU A 47 -7.83 -19.34 -4.90
C GLU A 47 -7.75 -18.50 -3.61
N PHE A 48 -6.77 -17.60 -3.51
CA PHE A 48 -6.62 -16.70 -2.36
C PHE A 48 -7.86 -15.83 -2.14
N ALA A 49 -8.63 -15.50 -3.18
CA ALA A 49 -9.85 -14.72 -3.08
C ALA A 49 -10.95 -15.40 -2.24
N GLN A 50 -10.90 -16.73 -2.12
CA GLN A 50 -11.85 -17.52 -1.35
C GLN A 50 -11.49 -17.61 0.13
N ARG A 51 -10.23 -17.28 0.50
CA ARG A 51 -9.78 -17.29 1.89
C ARG A 51 -10.46 -16.20 2.70
N PHE A 52 -10.57 -16.45 4.01
CA PHE A 52 -11.13 -15.48 4.93
C PHE A 52 -10.16 -14.32 5.19
N VAL A 53 -10.72 -13.13 5.38
CA VAL A 53 -9.92 -11.91 5.54
C VAL A 53 -8.95 -12.04 6.72
N ASN A 54 -7.66 -11.93 6.39
CA ASN A 54 -6.50 -11.99 7.30
C ASN A 54 -6.27 -13.32 8.02
N ASP A 55 -7.01 -14.39 7.69
CA ASP A 55 -6.94 -15.68 8.37
C ASP A 55 -5.73 -16.51 7.91
N GLY A 56 -4.76 -16.67 8.81
CA GLY A 56 -3.56 -17.49 8.58
C GLY A 56 -2.64 -16.96 7.47
N PHE A 57 -2.67 -15.66 7.18
CA PHE A 57 -1.80 -15.05 6.16
C PHE A 57 -0.39 -14.83 6.70
N SER A 58 0.62 -15.16 5.90
CA SER A 58 1.99 -14.67 6.09
C SER A 58 2.08 -13.15 5.97
N GLY A 59 3.20 -12.56 6.41
CA GLY A 59 3.45 -11.12 6.27
C GLY A 59 3.31 -10.63 4.82
N GLY A 60 3.95 -11.33 3.88
CA GLY A 60 3.87 -11.03 2.45
C GLY A 60 2.47 -11.16 1.87
N GLU A 61 1.69 -12.17 2.28
CA GLU A 61 0.30 -12.32 1.85
C GLU A 61 -0.59 -11.20 2.40
N LYS A 62 -0.41 -10.78 3.66
CA LYS A 62 -1.15 -9.64 4.22
C LYS A 62 -0.89 -8.37 3.41
N LYS A 63 0.38 -8.08 3.10
CA LYS A 63 0.75 -6.89 2.33
C LYS A 63 0.28 -6.94 0.88
N ARG A 64 0.40 -8.08 0.20
CA ARG A 64 -0.21 -8.26 -1.13
C ARG A 64 -1.72 -8.05 -1.10
N ASN A 65 -2.41 -8.54 -0.07
CA ASN A 65 -3.85 -8.33 0.09
C ASN A 65 -4.23 -6.86 0.40
N GLU A 66 -3.37 -6.09 1.08
CA GLU A 66 -3.54 -4.64 1.24
C GLU A 66 -3.42 -3.92 -0.12
N ILE A 67 -2.44 -4.29 -0.95
CA ILE A 67 -2.31 -3.71 -2.30
C ILE A 67 -3.45 -4.16 -3.21
N LEU A 68 -3.95 -5.39 -3.08
CA LEU A 68 -5.11 -5.86 -3.82
C LEU A 68 -6.35 -5.01 -3.52
N GLN A 69 -6.58 -4.69 -2.25
CA GLN A 69 -7.66 -3.78 -1.86
C GLN A 69 -7.51 -2.41 -2.52
N MET A 70 -6.30 -1.84 -2.52
CA MET A 70 -6.02 -0.58 -3.20
C MET A 70 -6.26 -0.69 -4.72
N ALA A 71 -5.84 -1.79 -5.35
CA ALA A 71 -6.00 -2.03 -6.79
C ALA A 71 -7.46 -2.13 -7.24
N VAL A 72 -8.29 -2.77 -6.41
CA VAL A 72 -9.72 -2.95 -6.70
C VAL A 72 -10.51 -1.68 -6.36
N LEU A 73 -10.21 -1.05 -5.22
CA LEU A 73 -11.01 0.08 -4.72
C LEU A 73 -10.61 1.43 -5.33
N LYS A 74 -9.39 1.56 -5.86
CA LYS A 74 -8.85 2.79 -6.47
C LYS A 74 -9.13 4.05 -5.63
N PRO A 75 -8.58 4.14 -4.41
CA PRO A 75 -8.82 5.29 -3.55
C PRO A 75 -8.14 6.55 -4.10
N ALA A 76 -8.70 7.74 -3.85
CA ALA A 76 -8.02 9.00 -4.17
C ALA A 76 -6.76 9.24 -3.33
N LEU A 77 -6.73 8.71 -2.09
CA LEU A 77 -5.58 8.75 -1.20
C LEU A 77 -5.39 7.38 -0.53
N ALA A 78 -4.21 6.80 -0.69
CA ALA A 78 -3.76 5.62 0.04
C ALA A 78 -2.74 6.04 1.12
N VAL A 79 -3.00 5.67 2.37
CA VAL A 79 -2.05 5.84 3.49
C VAL A 79 -1.48 4.48 3.84
N MET A 80 -0.16 4.37 3.75
CA MET A 80 0.58 3.12 3.81
C MET A 80 1.56 3.18 4.96
N ASP A 81 1.16 2.63 6.11
CA ASP A 81 1.94 2.70 7.35
C ASP A 81 2.76 1.42 7.59
N GLU A 82 4.09 1.56 7.59
CA GLU A 82 5.08 0.49 7.78
C GLU A 82 4.81 -0.75 6.90
N THR A 83 4.41 -0.53 5.65
CA THR A 83 4.03 -1.63 4.73
C THR A 83 5.18 -2.50 4.29
N ASP A 84 6.40 -2.07 4.55
CA ASP A 84 7.67 -2.77 4.36
C ASP A 84 8.09 -3.64 5.56
N SER A 85 7.42 -3.50 6.71
CA SER A 85 7.79 -4.25 7.92
C SER A 85 7.59 -5.76 7.77
N GLY A 86 8.66 -6.52 8.03
CA GLY A 86 8.64 -7.99 8.00
C GLY A 86 8.50 -8.62 6.62
N LEU A 87 8.66 -7.85 5.54
CA LEU A 87 8.72 -8.37 4.18
C LEU A 87 10.14 -8.82 3.81
N ASP A 88 10.22 -9.96 3.12
CA ASP A 88 11.43 -10.31 2.39
C ASP A 88 11.59 -9.44 1.13
N ILE A 89 12.74 -9.56 0.47
CA ILE A 89 13.07 -8.76 -0.71
C ILE A 89 12.09 -9.00 -1.87
N ASP A 90 11.60 -10.23 -2.04
CA ASP A 90 10.74 -10.58 -3.16
C ASP A 90 9.33 -10.03 -2.94
N ALA A 91 8.79 -10.16 -1.73
CA ALA A 91 7.52 -9.54 -1.35
C ALA A 91 7.56 -8.01 -1.45
N LEU A 92 8.67 -7.38 -1.04
CA LEU A 92 8.85 -5.93 -1.15
C LEU A 92 8.81 -5.48 -2.63
N LYS A 93 9.44 -6.22 -3.54
CA LYS A 93 9.40 -5.94 -4.98
C LYS A 93 7.99 -6.03 -5.55
N VAL A 94 7.24 -7.08 -5.20
CA VAL A 94 5.87 -7.28 -5.69
C VAL A 94 4.95 -6.15 -5.20
N VAL A 95 5.03 -5.81 -3.90
CA VAL A 95 4.24 -4.72 -3.30
C VAL A 95 4.58 -3.37 -3.95
N SER A 96 5.87 -3.07 -4.09
CA SER A 96 6.33 -1.81 -4.69
C SER A 96 5.96 -1.70 -6.17
N SER A 97 6.10 -2.79 -6.91
CA SER A 97 5.66 -2.89 -8.31
C SER A 97 4.16 -2.65 -8.46
N GLY A 98 3.35 -3.23 -7.56
CA GLY A 98 1.91 -2.99 -7.51
C GLY A 98 1.57 -1.52 -7.29
N ILE A 99 2.21 -0.86 -6.32
CA ILE A 99 2.00 0.57 -6.04
C ILE A 99 2.36 1.43 -7.27
N ASN A 100 3.53 1.19 -7.87
CA ASN A 100 3.98 1.93 -9.04
C ASN A 100 3.05 1.77 -10.24
N LYS A 101 2.56 0.55 -10.50
CA LYS A 101 1.58 0.30 -11.57
C LYS A 101 0.28 1.06 -11.32
N LEU A 102 -0.24 1.01 -10.11
CA LEU A 102 -1.48 1.70 -9.76
C LEU A 102 -1.35 3.22 -9.88
N LYS A 103 -0.21 3.80 -9.47
CA LYS A 103 0.08 5.23 -9.65
C LYS A 103 0.26 5.61 -11.13
N ALA A 104 0.76 4.70 -11.96
CA ALA A 104 0.86 4.91 -13.40
C ALA A 104 -0.51 4.82 -14.10
N GLU A 105 -1.38 3.92 -13.65
CA GLU A 105 -2.78 3.80 -14.13
C GLU A 105 -3.63 5.00 -13.72
N ASP A 106 -3.41 5.54 -12.52
CA ASP A 106 -4.11 6.70 -11.98
C ASP A 106 -3.13 7.75 -11.44
N PRO A 107 -2.71 8.71 -12.29
CA PRO A 107 -1.83 9.80 -11.88
C PRO A 107 -2.41 10.71 -10.79
N GLU A 108 -3.73 10.73 -10.58
CA GLU A 108 -4.38 11.57 -9.57
C GLU A 108 -4.40 10.89 -8.18
N MET A 109 -4.26 9.56 -8.12
CA MET A 109 -4.15 8.82 -6.85
C MET A 109 -2.95 9.30 -6.04
N SER A 110 -3.18 9.76 -4.82
CA SER A 110 -2.11 10.14 -3.89
C SER A 110 -1.70 8.96 -3.01
N VAL A 111 -0.40 8.81 -2.76
CA VAL A 111 0.13 7.78 -1.86
C VAL A 111 0.96 8.46 -0.77
N LEU A 112 0.57 8.29 0.49
CA LEU A 112 1.36 8.66 1.66
C LEU A 112 2.00 7.41 2.22
N LEU A 113 3.30 7.24 1.98
CA LEU A 113 4.08 6.15 2.53
C LEU A 113 4.75 6.60 3.83
N ILE A 114 4.46 5.90 4.92
CA ILE A 114 5.09 6.08 6.23
C ILE A 114 6.01 4.87 6.43
N THR A 115 7.30 5.12 6.56
CA THR A 115 8.31 4.07 6.72
C THR A 115 9.48 4.58 7.56
N HIS A 116 10.11 3.65 8.28
CA HIS A 116 11.40 3.85 8.94
C HIS A 116 12.57 3.20 8.19
N TYR A 117 12.34 2.45 7.11
CA TYR A 117 13.39 1.86 6.28
C TYR A 117 13.44 2.51 4.89
N GLN A 118 14.64 2.94 4.49
CA GLN A 118 14.87 3.52 3.18
C GLN A 118 14.66 2.51 2.03
N ARG A 119 14.80 1.21 2.30
CA ARG A 119 14.77 0.14 1.27
C ARG A 119 13.53 0.15 0.38
N ILE A 120 12.35 0.54 0.88
CA ILE A 120 11.15 0.63 0.05
C ILE A 120 11.22 1.81 -0.94
N LEU A 121 11.94 2.87 -0.57
CA LEU A 121 12.16 4.07 -1.38
C LEU A 121 13.12 3.83 -2.56
N ASP A 122 13.92 2.77 -2.51
CA ASP A 122 14.69 2.30 -3.68
C ASP A 122 13.78 1.78 -4.80
N TYR A 123 12.58 1.27 -4.45
CA TYR A 123 11.61 0.74 -5.40
C TYR A 123 10.48 1.72 -5.72
N ILE A 124 10.12 2.58 -4.77
CA ILE A 124 9.07 3.58 -4.90
C ILE A 124 9.71 4.94 -4.76
N LYS A 125 9.87 5.65 -5.88
CA LYS A 125 10.45 7.00 -5.86
C LYS A 125 9.41 8.00 -5.38
N PRO A 126 9.58 8.65 -4.22
CA PRO A 126 8.63 9.64 -3.73
C PRO A 126 8.78 10.95 -4.51
N ASP A 127 7.70 11.72 -4.64
CA ASP A 127 7.77 13.10 -5.15
C ASP A 127 8.30 14.07 -4.08
N VAL A 128 7.87 13.85 -2.83
CA VAL A 128 8.24 14.64 -1.65
C VAL A 128 8.51 13.72 -0.47
N VAL A 129 9.54 14.03 0.30
CA VAL A 129 9.90 13.34 1.54
C VAL A 129 9.74 14.30 2.71
N HIS A 130 9.11 13.82 3.79
CA HIS A 130 8.96 14.55 5.05
C HIS A 130 9.62 13.76 6.19
N VAL A 131 10.53 14.38 6.93
CA VAL A 131 11.14 13.78 8.13
C VAL A 131 10.39 14.28 9.36
N MET A 132 9.89 13.33 10.17
CA MET A 132 9.15 13.62 11.39
C MET A 132 9.97 13.28 12.64
N VAL A 133 10.06 14.22 13.58
CA VAL A 133 10.70 14.06 14.89
C VAL A 133 9.82 14.69 15.97
N ASP A 134 9.60 13.99 17.09
CA ASP A 134 8.73 14.44 18.19
C ASP A 134 7.36 14.94 17.74
N GLY A 135 6.74 14.25 16.77
CA GLY A 135 5.42 14.58 16.23
C GLY A 135 5.36 15.84 15.36
N ARG A 136 6.50 16.34 14.87
CA ARG A 136 6.58 17.50 13.96
C ARG A 136 7.41 17.17 12.73
N ILE A 137 7.01 17.72 11.59
CA ILE A 137 7.85 17.70 10.38
C ILE A 137 8.99 18.69 10.59
N VAL A 138 10.22 18.18 10.62
CA VAL A 138 11.44 18.98 10.85
C VAL A 138 12.20 19.25 9.56
N ARG A 139 11.98 18.44 8.51
CA ARG A 139 12.58 18.59 7.19
C ARG A 139 11.61 18.14 6.12
N SER A 140 11.64 18.81 4.97
CA SER A 140 10.93 18.41 3.76
C SER A 140 11.81 18.68 2.55
N GLY A 141 11.71 17.84 1.52
CA GLY A 141 12.45 18.01 0.26
C GLY A 141 12.12 16.89 -0.72
N GLY A 142 12.95 16.71 -1.75
CA GLY A 142 12.79 15.61 -2.71
C GLY A 142 13.34 14.28 -2.17
N PRO A 143 13.47 13.26 -3.05
CA PRO A 143 14.04 11.95 -2.71
C PRO A 143 15.40 11.99 -2.02
N GLU A 144 16.21 13.01 -2.31
CA GLU A 144 17.53 13.21 -1.71
C GLU A 144 17.49 13.27 -0.18
N VAL A 145 16.39 13.79 0.40
CA VAL A 145 16.24 13.87 1.86
C VAL A 145 16.23 12.49 2.51
N ALA A 146 15.70 11.47 1.83
CA ALA A 146 15.71 10.11 2.35
C ALA A 146 17.12 9.51 2.38
N LEU A 147 17.94 9.82 1.37
CA LEU A 147 19.34 9.38 1.29
C LEU A 147 20.20 10.09 2.36
N GLU A 148 20.03 11.41 2.49
CA GLU A 148 20.69 12.21 3.54
C GLU A 148 20.38 11.66 4.94
N LEU A 149 19.11 11.30 5.18
CA LEU A 149 18.67 10.74 6.47
C LEU A 149 19.31 9.37 6.78
N GLU A 150 19.55 8.55 5.76
CA GLU A 150 20.21 7.25 5.92
C GLU A 150 21.70 7.42 6.25
N GLU A 151 22.38 8.36 5.59
CA GLU A 151 23.81 8.64 5.81
C GLU A 151 24.07 9.32 7.17
N ALA A 152 23.28 10.34 7.51
CA ALA A 152 23.45 11.15 8.72
C ALA A 152 22.81 10.54 9.97
N GLY A 153 21.79 9.69 9.78
CA GLY A 153 20.93 9.20 10.84
C GLY A 153 19.99 10.27 11.41
N TYR A 154 19.11 9.85 12.32
CA TYR A 154 18.11 10.73 12.93
C TYR A 154 18.67 11.72 13.97
N GLU A 155 19.93 11.56 14.41
CA GLU A 155 20.51 12.37 15.47
C GLU A 155 20.67 13.84 15.06
N GLU A 156 21.05 14.11 13.81
CA GLU A 156 21.19 15.48 13.30
C GLU A 156 19.84 16.23 13.32
N TYR A 157 18.75 15.52 13.00
CA TYR A 157 17.40 16.08 13.02
C TYR A 157 16.85 16.31 14.42
N ARG A 158 17.32 15.55 15.43
CA ARG A 158 17.03 15.81 16.84
C ARG A 158 17.78 17.03 17.37
N ALA A 159 19.01 17.26 16.90
CA ALA A 159 19.84 18.39 17.30
C ALA A 159 19.34 19.75 16.77
N LEU A 160 18.70 19.77 15.59
CA LEU A 160 18.06 20.97 15.00
C LEU A 160 16.96 21.60 15.87
N LYS A 161 16.50 20.91 16.92
CA LYS A 161 15.52 21.43 17.89
C LYS A 161 16.15 22.19 19.07
N ALA A 162 17.47 22.14 19.22
CA ALA A 162 18.19 22.78 20.34
C ALA A 162 18.57 24.25 20.07
N GLY A 163 18.07 24.86 18.99
CA GLY A 163 18.29 26.25 18.61
C GLY A 163 17.04 27.10 18.72
#